data_AF-A0A2N2DW92-F1
#
_entry.id   AF-A0A2N2DW92-F1
#
_cell.length_a   1.000
_cell.length_b   1.000
_cell.length_c   1.000
_cell.angle_alpha   90.00
_cell.angle_beta   90.00
_cell.angle_gamma   90.00
#
_symmetry.space_group_name_H-M   'P 1'
#
loop_
_entity.id
_entity.type
_entity.pdbx_description
1 polymer ?
#
loop_
_entity_poly.entity_id
_entity_poly.type
_entity_poly.pdbx_seq_one_letter_code
_entity_poly.pdbx_strand_id
1 'polypeptide(L)'
;MTLTNSVINYDLLYEGYLGKILLELKPRVITVGDTAVPLGAALLRYGVKFVGAVSPVKGMRDIDRVLNEVRKLDFDFALVPAAVPAVIICQRIASELGKVALDLGHCANQIISGEAKIRV
;
A
#
# COMPACT_ATOMS: atom_id res chain seq x y z
N MET A 1 -20.71 -0.54 4.58
CA MET A 1 -19.75 -0.61 3.46
C MET A 1 -20.02 -1.85 2.61
N THR A 2 -20.13 -1.68 1.28
CA THR A 2 -20.20 -2.79 0.31
C THR A 2 -18.78 -3.21 -0.03
N LEU A 3 -18.36 -4.42 0.37
CA LEU A 3 -16.96 -4.86 0.24
C LEU A 3 -16.50 -5.09 -1.21
N THR A 4 -17.43 -5.39 -2.12
CA THR A 4 -17.13 -5.69 -3.53
C THR A 4 -17.42 -4.49 -4.41
N ASN A 5 -16.70 -3.39 -4.19
CA ASN A 5 -16.77 -2.20 -5.03
C ASN A 5 -15.36 -1.85 -5.56
N SER A 6 -15.28 -1.23 -6.74
CA SER A 6 -14.01 -0.92 -7.42
C SER A 6 -13.20 0.20 -6.77
N VAL A 7 -13.76 0.88 -5.76
CA VAL A 7 -13.18 2.02 -5.04
C VAL A 7 -13.11 1.77 -3.53
N ILE A 8 -13.08 0.50 -3.11
CA ILE A 8 -13.14 0.10 -1.69
C ILE A 8 -11.97 0.65 -0.88
N ASN A 9 -10.84 0.91 -1.54
CA ASN A 9 -9.69 1.62 -0.98
C ASN A 9 -10.03 3.02 -0.44
N TYR A 10 -10.92 3.76 -1.12
CA TYR A 10 -11.39 5.05 -0.64
C TYR A 10 -12.30 4.90 0.56
N ASP A 11 -13.26 3.96 0.52
CA ASP A 11 -14.16 3.72 1.65
C ASP A 11 -13.38 3.31 2.90
N LEU A 12 -12.41 2.41 2.77
CA LEU A 12 -11.53 2.01 3.87
C LEU A 12 -10.76 3.22 4.46
N LEU A 13 -10.30 4.14 3.62
CA LEU A 13 -9.61 5.35 4.06
C LEU A 13 -10.55 6.35 4.75
N TYR A 14 -11.66 6.71 4.10
CA TYR A 14 -12.55 7.76 4.57
C TYR A 14 -13.39 7.37 5.79
N GLU A 15 -13.81 6.10 5.85
CA GLU A 15 -14.51 5.52 7.01
C GLU A 15 -13.55 5.17 8.17
N GLY A 16 -12.24 5.37 8.00
CA GLY A 16 -11.24 5.22 9.08
C GLY A 16 -10.75 3.77 9.31
N TYR A 17 -11.26 2.78 8.59
CA TYR A 17 -10.82 1.38 8.74
C TYR A 17 -9.34 1.19 8.38
N LEU A 18 -8.85 1.88 7.36
CA LEU A 18 -7.42 1.85 7.01
C LEU A 18 -6.59 2.42 8.15
N GLY A 19 -7.04 3.50 8.80
CA GLY A 19 -6.35 4.05 9.96
C GLY A 19 -6.34 3.09 11.15
N LYS A 20 -7.46 2.41 11.45
CA LYS A 20 -7.51 1.35 12.48
C LYS A 20 -6.49 0.25 12.19
N ILE A 21 -6.43 -0.24 10.96
CA ILE A 21 -5.45 -1.25 10.57
C ILE A 21 -4.02 -0.74 10.75
N LEU A 22 -3.71 0.45 10.25
CA LEU A 22 -2.32 0.94 10.21
C LEU A 22 -1.82 1.49 11.55
N LEU A 23 -2.71 2.06 12.38
CA LEU A 23 -2.36 2.78 13.62
C LEU A 23 -2.71 2.02 14.89
N GLU A 24 -3.73 1.16 14.89
CA GLU A 24 -4.08 0.33 16.06
C GLU A 24 -3.41 -1.05 15.97
N LEU A 25 -3.59 -1.78 14.86
CA LEU A 25 -2.94 -3.09 14.69
C LEU A 25 -1.43 -2.97 14.42
N LYS A 26 -0.97 -1.79 13.96
CA LYS A 26 0.44 -1.44 13.69
C LYS A 26 1.25 -2.55 12.98
N PRO A 27 0.77 -3.08 11.83
CA PRO A 27 1.56 -4.03 11.04
C PRO A 27 2.85 -3.36 10.52
N ARG A 28 3.85 -4.16 10.14
CA ARG A 28 5.00 -3.64 9.39
C ARG A 28 4.58 -3.35 7.97
N VAL A 29 4.64 -2.09 7.57
CA VAL A 29 4.10 -1.60 6.30
C VAL A 29 5.21 -1.33 5.29
N ILE A 30 5.05 -1.87 4.08
CA ILE A 30 5.82 -1.44 2.91
C ILE A 30 4.93 -0.71 1.91
N THR A 31 5.55 0.08 1.04
CA THR A 31 4.88 0.73 -0.09
C THR A 31 5.51 0.30 -1.41
N VAL A 32 4.72 0.03 -2.44
CA VAL A 32 5.21 -0.47 -3.74
C VAL A 32 4.56 0.29 -4.89
N GLY A 33 5.34 0.99 -5.71
CA GLY A 33 4.82 1.86 -6.77
C GLY A 33 5.69 3.09 -7.01
N ASP A 34 5.35 3.87 -8.04
CA ASP A 34 6.10 5.09 -8.39
C ASP A 34 6.02 6.17 -7.30
N THR A 35 4.92 6.18 -6.54
CA THR A 35 4.73 7.08 -5.39
C THR A 35 5.07 6.40 -4.05
N ALA A 36 5.73 5.23 -4.06
CA ALA A 36 6.01 4.50 -2.83
C ALA A 36 6.87 5.30 -1.84
N VAL A 37 7.95 5.93 -2.30
CA VAL A 37 8.83 6.72 -1.43
C VAL A 37 8.08 7.90 -0.77
N PRO A 38 7.40 8.79 -1.52
CA PRO A 38 6.66 9.89 -0.89
C PRO A 38 5.48 9.40 -0.03
N LEU A 39 4.82 8.30 -0.41
CA LEU A 39 3.77 7.70 0.43
C LEU A 39 4.36 7.22 1.76
N GLY A 40 5.48 6.49 1.75
CA GLY A 40 6.16 6.03 2.95
C GLY A 40 6.52 7.17 3.90
N ALA A 41 7.04 8.28 3.37
CA ALA A 41 7.29 9.49 4.15
C ALA A 41 6.01 10.06 4.77
N ALA A 42 4.89 10.07 4.04
CA ALA A 42 3.61 10.50 4.60
C ALA A 42 3.11 9.57 5.72
N LEU A 43 3.22 8.25 5.54
CA LEU A 43 2.83 7.24 6.54
C LEU A 43 3.62 7.38 7.84
N LEU A 44 4.93 7.63 7.77
CA LEU A 44 5.78 7.87 8.94
C LEU A 44 5.27 9.05 9.79
N ARG A 45 4.82 10.14 9.16
CA ARG A 45 4.27 11.32 9.88
C ARG A 45 2.99 10.99 10.65
N TYR A 46 2.24 9.98 10.21
CA TYR A 46 1.03 9.50 10.90
C TYR A 46 1.34 8.45 11.99
N GLY A 47 2.61 8.05 12.18
CA GLY A 47 3.01 7.06 13.19
C GLY A 47 2.83 5.61 12.76
N VAL A 48 2.69 5.36 11.45
CA VAL A 48 2.64 4.01 10.86
C VAL A 48 4.00 3.35 10.99
N LYS A 49 4.03 2.05 11.30
CA LYS A 49 5.26 1.24 11.34
C LYS A 49 5.77 0.92 9.92
N PHE A 50 6.25 1.94 9.23
CA PHE A 50 6.80 1.85 7.88
C PHE A 50 8.20 1.23 7.89
N VAL A 51 8.43 0.19 7.07
CA VAL A 51 9.68 -0.60 7.07
C VAL A 51 10.40 -0.62 5.72
N GLY A 52 9.80 -0.08 4.65
CA GLY A 52 10.50 0.01 3.37
C GLY A 52 9.62 0.40 2.18
N ALA A 53 10.27 0.80 1.09
CA ALA A 53 9.62 1.10 -0.19
C ALA A 53 10.30 0.34 -1.33
N VAL A 54 9.50 -0.09 -2.31
CA VAL A 54 9.98 -0.60 -3.60
C VAL A 54 9.49 0.33 -4.69
N SER A 55 10.44 0.98 -5.39
CA SER A 55 10.18 2.04 -6.36
C SER A 55 11.31 2.12 -7.38
N PRO A 56 11.05 2.53 -8.63
CA PRO A 56 9.73 2.69 -9.25
C PRO A 56 9.10 1.33 -9.59
N VAL A 57 7.90 1.30 -10.19
CA VAL A 57 7.33 0.11 -10.84
C VAL A 57 7.15 0.42 -12.33
N LYS A 58 8.07 -0.07 -13.17
CA LYS A 58 8.13 0.29 -14.60
C LYS A 58 7.22 -0.59 -15.46
N GLY A 59 5.92 -0.54 -15.18
CA GLY A 59 4.90 -1.28 -15.93
C GLY A 59 4.98 -2.80 -15.75
N MET A 60 4.23 -3.54 -16.58
CA MET A 60 4.00 -4.98 -16.39
C MET A 60 5.26 -5.84 -16.47
N ARG A 61 6.25 -5.44 -17.27
CA ARG A 61 7.50 -6.21 -17.46
C ARG A 61 8.42 -6.16 -16.24
N ASP A 62 8.16 -5.23 -15.31
CA ASP A 62 9.00 -4.98 -14.14
C ASP A 62 8.52 -5.73 -12.88
N ILE A 63 7.39 -6.43 -12.97
CA ILE A 63 6.73 -7.10 -11.84
C ILE A 63 7.66 -8.10 -11.16
N ASP A 64 8.42 -8.90 -11.91
CA ASP A 64 9.32 -9.89 -11.32
C ASP A 64 10.47 -9.26 -10.53
N ARG A 65 11.06 -8.16 -11.05
CA ARG A 65 12.07 -7.39 -10.31
C ARG A 65 11.47 -6.85 -9.01
N VAL A 66 10.31 -6.22 -9.10
CA VAL A 66 9.60 -5.63 -7.95
C VAL A 66 9.34 -6.69 -6.88
N LEU A 67 8.82 -7.86 -7.26
CA LEU A 67 8.54 -8.94 -6.30
C LEU A 67 9.82 -9.51 -5.69
N ASN A 68 10.92 -9.60 -6.45
CA ASN A 68 12.21 -10.00 -5.91
C ASN A 68 12.74 -9.00 -4.87
N GLU A 69 12.44 -7.71 -5.00
CA GLU A 69 12.77 -6.71 -3.99
C GLU A 69 11.83 -6.78 -2.79
N VAL A 70 10.52 -6.93 -3.01
CA VAL A 70 9.52 -7.09 -1.94
C VAL A 70 9.86 -8.30 -1.05
N ARG A 71 10.31 -9.43 -1.62
CA ARG A 71 10.71 -10.63 -0.86
C ARG A 71 11.87 -10.42 0.13
N LYS A 72 12.66 -9.38 -0.07
CA LYS A 72 13.80 -9.06 0.82
C LYS A 72 13.38 -8.22 2.03
N LEU A 73 12.15 -7.71 2.04
CA LEU A 73 11.62 -6.88 3.12
C LEU A 73 10.84 -7.74 4.11
N ASP A 74 10.98 -7.45 5.39
CA ASP A 74 10.25 -8.13 6.45
C ASP A 74 9.03 -7.30 6.86
N PHE A 75 7.86 -7.68 6.30
CA PHE A 75 6.62 -6.90 6.39
C PHE A 75 5.39 -7.78 6.61
N ASP A 76 4.27 -7.13 6.93
CA ASP A 76 2.97 -7.78 7.15
C ASP A 76 1.90 -7.22 6.19
N PHE A 77 2.02 -5.94 5.81
CA PHE A 77 1.05 -5.23 4.98
C PHE A 77 1.75 -4.41 3.88
N ALA A 78 1.33 -4.55 2.63
CA ALA A 78 1.81 -3.78 1.50
C ALA A 78 0.74 -2.81 0.97
N LEU A 79 1.12 -1.54 0.77
CA LEU A 79 0.30 -0.54 0.10
C LEU A 79 0.84 -0.32 -1.31
N VAL A 80 0.02 -0.55 -2.34
CA VAL A 80 0.51 -0.70 -3.72
C VAL A 80 -0.10 0.33 -4.68
N PRO A 81 0.36 1.59 -4.71
CA PRO A 81 -0.06 2.57 -5.71
C PRO A 81 0.76 2.43 -7.02
N ALA A 82 0.53 1.33 -7.75
CA ALA A 82 1.34 0.97 -8.93
C ALA A 82 0.54 0.90 -10.25
N ALA A 83 -0.59 1.60 -10.37
CA ALA A 83 -1.46 1.60 -11.54
C ALA A 83 -1.79 0.16 -12.03
N VAL A 84 -1.72 -0.12 -13.34
CA VAL A 84 -2.08 -1.42 -13.92
C VAL A 84 -1.32 -2.61 -13.27
N PRO A 85 0.00 -2.54 -12.99
CA PRO A 85 0.71 -3.58 -12.23
C PRO A 85 0.17 -3.90 -10.84
N ALA A 86 -0.54 -2.98 -10.18
CA ALA A 86 -0.92 -3.10 -8.78
C ALA A 86 -1.71 -4.39 -8.49
N VAL A 87 -2.67 -4.74 -9.35
CA VAL A 87 -3.50 -5.94 -9.18
C VAL A 87 -2.65 -7.21 -9.15
N ILE A 88 -1.69 -7.35 -10.07
CA ILE A 88 -0.83 -8.53 -10.14
C ILE A 88 0.15 -8.56 -8.96
N ILE A 89 0.72 -7.40 -8.61
CA ILE A 89 1.62 -7.29 -7.45
C ILE A 89 0.88 -7.68 -6.16
N CYS A 90 -0.31 -7.13 -5.92
CA CYS A 90 -1.13 -7.46 -4.76
C CYS A 90 -1.47 -8.95 -4.71
N GLN A 91 -1.93 -9.51 -5.83
CA GLN A 91 -2.26 -10.93 -5.93
C GLN A 91 -1.05 -11.81 -5.61
N ARG A 92 0.12 -11.52 -6.19
CA ARG A 92 1.35 -12.32 -5.97
C ARG A 92 1.90 -12.16 -4.55
N ILE A 93 1.83 -10.97 -3.95
CA ILE A 93 2.18 -10.78 -2.54
C ILE A 93 1.28 -11.66 -1.65
N ALA A 94 -0.03 -11.67 -1.91
CA ALA A 94 -0.97 -12.48 -1.14
C ALA A 94 -0.74 -13.98 -1.32
N SER A 95 -0.65 -14.47 -2.58
CA SER A 95 -0.57 -15.91 -2.84
C SER A 95 0.80 -16.52 -2.57
N GLU A 96 1.89 -15.78 -2.79
CA GLU A 96 3.24 -16.32 -2.68
C GLU A 96 3.89 -16.04 -1.33
N LEU A 97 3.55 -14.92 -0.69
CA LEU A 97 4.17 -14.50 0.57
C LEU A 97 3.22 -14.64 1.77
N GLY A 98 1.93 -14.89 1.52
CA GLY A 98 0.92 -14.96 2.59
C GLY A 98 0.74 -13.63 3.32
N LYS A 99 1.07 -12.50 2.68
CA LYS A 99 0.99 -11.15 3.27
C LYS A 99 -0.20 -10.39 2.74
N VAL A 100 -0.65 -9.39 3.49
CA VAL A 100 -1.76 -8.53 3.04
C VAL A 100 -1.22 -7.50 2.05
N ALA A 101 -1.93 -7.30 0.94
CA ALA A 101 -1.63 -6.24 -0.02
C ALA A 101 -2.91 -5.51 -0.41
N LEU A 102 -2.84 -4.18 -0.42
CA LEU A 102 -3.95 -3.30 -0.79
C LEU A 102 -3.53 -2.40 -1.94
N ASP A 103 -4.25 -2.47 -3.04
CA ASP A 103 -4.15 -1.49 -4.12
C ASP A 103 -4.75 -0.16 -3.64
N LEU A 104 -3.92 0.87 -3.56
CA LEU A 104 -4.36 2.21 -3.18
C LEU A 104 -4.78 3.06 -4.37
N GLY A 105 -4.34 2.74 -5.60
CA GLY A 105 -4.49 3.61 -6.75
C GLY A 105 -4.17 5.08 -6.41
N HIS A 106 -5.07 5.99 -6.78
CA HIS A 106 -4.92 7.42 -6.50
C HIS A 106 -5.19 7.84 -5.04
N CYS A 107 -5.69 6.96 -4.15
CA CYS A 107 -5.79 7.27 -2.71
C CYS A 107 -4.43 7.68 -2.14
N ALA A 108 -3.34 7.07 -2.64
CA ALA A 108 -1.99 7.41 -2.21
C ALA A 108 -1.68 8.90 -2.40
N ASN A 109 -2.13 9.51 -3.49
CA ASN A 109 -1.90 10.92 -3.77
C ASN A 109 -2.60 11.82 -2.74
N GLN A 110 -3.84 11.47 -2.34
CA GLN A 110 -4.59 12.22 -1.33
C GLN A 110 -3.94 12.14 0.06
N ILE A 111 -3.35 10.98 0.40
CA ILE A 111 -2.59 10.81 1.65
C ILE A 111 -1.28 11.61 1.61
N ILE A 112 -0.59 11.60 0.47
CA ILE A 112 0.66 12.35 0.27
C ILE A 112 0.41 13.86 0.37
N SER A 113 -0.61 14.38 -0.33
CA SER A 113 -0.97 15.81 -0.33
C SER A 113 -1.58 16.27 0.99
N GLY A 114 -2.12 15.34 1.79
CA GLY A 114 -2.79 15.63 3.05
C GLY A 114 -4.27 15.98 2.92
N GLU A 115 -4.82 15.90 1.69
CA GLU A 115 -6.27 15.97 1.44
C GLU A 115 -7.04 14.90 2.21
N ALA A 116 -6.48 13.68 2.27
CA ALA A 116 -6.98 12.60 3.10
C ALA A 116 -5.99 12.30 4.23
N LYS A 117 -6.52 12.04 5.43
CA LYS A 117 -5.73 11.73 6.62
C LYS A 117 -5.91 10.28 7.02
N ILE A 118 -4.83 9.65 7.47
CA ILE A 118 -4.91 8.38 8.17
C ILE A 118 -5.33 8.70 9.61
N ARG A 119 -6.58 8.36 9.94
CA ARG A 119 -7.22 8.62 11.24
C ARG A 119 -7.94 7.37 11.73
N VAL A 120 -8.07 7.26 13.04
CA VAL A 120 -8.90 6.25 13.72
C VAL A 120 -10.35 6.70 13.77
#